data_AF-A0A7W1NQ69-F1
#
_entry.id   AF-A0A7W1NQ69-F1
#
_cell.length_a   1.000
_cell.length_b   1.000
_cell.length_c   1.000
_cell.angle_alpha   90.00
_cell.angle_beta   90.00
_cell.angle_gamma   90.00
#
_symmetry.space_group_name_H-M   'P 1'
#
loop_
_entity.id
_entity.type
_entity.pdbx_description
1 polymer ?
#
loop_
_entity_poly.entity_id
_entity_poly.type
_entity_poly.pdbx_seq_one_letter_code
_entity_poly.pdbx_strand_id
1 'polypeptide(L)'
;AYAALGLDTERLDTGLPPASPYNIRTGLPLANPIPTISGEKSMTDMNNSADNTDIQQPARKRLPVADRDDAMKSHISVTSPYDSLDALDMLHGYVLLRQGKSFQGVSQRYANALAHKVQKAGLSAIKSDELTYSTQAGFGDEWVPDLWSAQIWNRARLENAILPLFRNIEMPSNPFELPIEGTDPTVYYVPETKNETDLTISGSTNPIPDSKVGSGKVTLSAQKLALRVGFSSELVEDSVVPVLNLYRDQAMKAILTSIDNVLLNGDTATSANINKNGGTPGATDRYMAFNGLRKLALLTNADTPPNRVDATAAMTLALLRQTRFTMAAQYSARPNDLAWIVDGGTYAKLLGLSEFLTMEKAGALATAQTGQIGFADGAPVIVSSEMAMSDGANGKVNFTTPANNTKGTALCVYRPGWFVGYRRKIAVSVDYLPYYDSYQLTATVRLALINFDTDVAAALYDI
;
A
#
# COMPACT_ATOMS: atom_id res chain seq x y z
N ALA A 1 -45.62 25.94 -13.85
CA ALA A 1 -46.69 26.85 -13.35
C ALA A 1 -47.51 26.17 -12.26
N TYR A 2 -48.58 25.42 -12.57
CA TYR A 2 -49.50 24.88 -11.55
C TYR A 2 -48.87 23.94 -10.51
N ALA A 3 -47.89 23.09 -10.89
CA ALA A 3 -47.16 22.25 -9.94
C ALA A 3 -46.32 23.02 -8.89
N ALA A 4 -46.16 24.34 -9.02
CA ALA A 4 -45.52 25.19 -8.00
C ALA A 4 -46.51 25.75 -6.95
N LEU A 5 -47.80 25.38 -7.02
CA LEU A 5 -48.88 25.90 -6.17
C LEU A 5 -49.52 24.86 -5.23
N GLY A 6 -48.98 23.64 -5.14
CA GLY A 6 -49.36 22.68 -4.09
C GLY A 6 -50.75 22.04 -4.20
N LEU A 7 -51.31 21.93 -5.42
CA LEU A 7 -52.59 21.25 -5.66
C LEU A 7 -52.40 19.74 -5.86
N ASP A 8 -53.14 18.93 -5.10
CA ASP A 8 -53.13 17.46 -5.23
C ASP A 8 -53.60 16.99 -6.60
N THR A 9 -52.76 16.19 -7.26
CA THR A 9 -53.05 15.61 -8.59
C THR A 9 -53.75 14.24 -8.53
N GLU A 10 -53.88 13.62 -7.35
CA GLU A 10 -54.44 12.26 -7.17
C GLU A 10 -55.95 12.14 -7.45
N ARG A 11 -56.59 13.20 -7.96
CA ARG A 11 -58.00 13.20 -8.41
C ARG A 11 -58.17 13.33 -9.94
N LEU A 12 -57.08 13.26 -10.69
CA LEU A 12 -57.08 13.13 -12.15
C LEU A 12 -56.86 11.67 -12.55
N ASP A 13 -57.94 10.89 -12.54
CA ASP A 13 -57.93 9.52 -13.08
C ASP A 13 -57.83 9.56 -14.62
N THR A 14 -56.67 9.18 -15.14
CA THR A 14 -56.45 8.85 -16.56
C THR A 14 -55.89 7.43 -16.66
N GLY A 15 -56.68 6.47 -16.18
CA GLY A 15 -56.22 5.11 -15.90
C GLY A 15 -55.76 4.28 -17.10
N LEU A 16 -54.64 3.57 -16.88
CA LEU A 16 -54.28 2.27 -17.46
C LEU A 16 -53.25 1.62 -16.48
N PRO A 17 -53.40 0.36 -16.05
CA PRO A 17 -52.67 -0.18 -14.90
C PRO A 17 -51.23 -0.68 -15.22
N PRO A 18 -50.33 -0.72 -14.21
CA PRO A 18 -48.93 -1.15 -14.36
C PRO A 18 -48.76 -2.68 -14.38
N ALA A 19 -47.60 -3.15 -14.85
CA ALA A 19 -47.31 -4.57 -15.11
C ALA A 19 -46.26 -5.20 -14.17
N SER A 20 -46.55 -6.40 -13.65
CA SER A 20 -45.61 -7.32 -12.97
C SER A 20 -46.29 -8.72 -12.73
N PRO A 21 -45.62 -9.80 -12.27
CA PRO A 21 -44.76 -10.63 -13.14
C PRO A 21 -44.97 -12.17 -13.01
N TYR A 22 -44.21 -12.93 -13.82
CA TYR A 22 -43.84 -14.36 -13.68
C TYR A 22 -44.79 -15.52 -14.05
N ASN A 23 -44.18 -16.51 -14.74
CA ASN A 23 -44.29 -17.99 -14.60
C ASN A 23 -45.14 -18.90 -15.53
N ILE A 24 -44.40 -19.79 -16.21
CA ILE A 24 -44.61 -21.25 -16.40
C ILE A 24 -45.62 -21.77 -17.46
N ARG A 25 -45.03 -22.33 -18.56
CA ARG A 25 -45.52 -23.45 -19.43
C ARG A 25 -46.86 -23.22 -20.19
N THR A 26 -47.20 -23.87 -21.32
CA THR A 26 -46.55 -24.80 -22.29
C THR A 26 -47.40 -24.77 -23.57
N GLY A 27 -46.84 -24.93 -24.78
CA GLY A 27 -47.67 -25.20 -25.97
C GLY A 27 -47.11 -24.75 -27.34
N LEU A 28 -46.59 -25.71 -28.10
CA LEU A 28 -46.28 -25.68 -29.53
C LEU A 28 -47.58 -25.61 -30.40
N PRO A 29 -47.53 -25.48 -31.75
CA PRO A 29 -46.76 -24.57 -32.63
C PRO A 29 -47.61 -24.08 -33.87
N LEU A 30 -46.95 -23.74 -35.00
CA LEU A 30 -47.41 -23.73 -36.42
C LEU A 30 -47.97 -22.44 -37.12
N ALA A 31 -47.30 -22.15 -38.25
CA ALA A 31 -47.83 -21.78 -39.59
C ALA A 31 -48.21 -20.32 -40.00
N ASN A 32 -47.49 -19.84 -41.02
CA ASN A 32 -47.75 -18.70 -41.95
C ASN A 32 -48.82 -19.09 -43.03
N PRO A 33 -49.17 -18.29 -44.09
CA PRO A 33 -48.66 -16.98 -44.57
C PRO A 33 -49.74 -15.94 -45.04
N ILE A 34 -49.31 -14.92 -45.82
CA ILE A 34 -50.04 -13.69 -46.26
C ILE A 34 -50.42 -13.74 -47.76
N PRO A 35 -51.53 -13.08 -48.20
CA PRO A 35 -51.58 -12.44 -49.55
C PRO A 35 -52.37 -11.09 -49.64
N THR A 36 -52.49 -10.51 -50.85
CA THR A 36 -53.00 -9.15 -51.20
C THR A 36 -53.97 -9.17 -52.43
N ILE A 37 -54.56 -8.13 -53.05
CA ILE A 37 -54.43 -6.64 -53.06
C ILE A 37 -55.71 -5.94 -53.66
N SER A 38 -55.83 -4.59 -53.58
CA SER A 38 -56.82 -3.70 -54.30
C SER A 38 -58.34 -3.87 -53.97
N GLY A 39 -59.27 -2.98 -54.36
CA GLY A 39 -59.22 -1.61 -54.96
C GLY A 39 -60.55 -1.15 -55.64
N GLU A 40 -60.79 0.17 -55.76
CA GLU A 40 -61.83 0.90 -56.57
C GLU A 40 -63.33 0.83 -56.12
N LYS A 41 -64.11 1.95 -55.97
CA LYS A 41 -64.95 2.82 -56.90
C LYS A 41 -66.25 2.18 -57.46
N SER A 42 -67.37 2.87 -57.76
CA SER A 42 -67.99 4.17 -57.35
C SER A 42 -69.42 4.38 -57.96
N MET A 43 -70.22 5.35 -57.45
CA MET A 43 -71.41 6.06 -58.04
C MET A 43 -72.77 5.37 -58.37
N THR A 44 -73.88 6.07 -58.02
CA THR A 44 -75.13 6.44 -58.78
C THR A 44 -76.10 7.19 -57.81
N ASP A 45 -76.60 8.41 -58.05
CA ASP A 45 -77.72 8.89 -58.92
C ASP A 45 -79.16 8.56 -58.40
N MET A 46 -80.22 9.38 -58.51
CA MET A 46 -80.44 10.76 -59.03
C MET A 46 -81.82 11.37 -58.60
N ASN A 47 -82.01 12.71 -58.60
CA ASN A 47 -83.16 13.50 -59.17
C ASN A 47 -83.53 14.86 -58.49
N ASN A 48 -83.32 15.97 -59.21
CA ASN A 48 -84.30 17.00 -59.68
C ASN A 48 -85.35 17.67 -58.75
N SER A 49 -85.72 18.97 -58.85
CA SER A 49 -85.30 20.05 -59.80
C SER A 49 -85.81 21.48 -59.42
N ALA A 50 -85.12 22.53 -59.93
CA ALA A 50 -85.55 23.93 -60.17
C ALA A 50 -85.81 24.90 -58.99
N ASP A 51 -85.77 26.25 -59.12
CA ASP A 51 -84.92 27.19 -59.91
C ASP A 51 -85.11 28.67 -59.43
N ASN A 52 -84.06 29.54 -59.46
CA ASN A 52 -84.00 31.05 -59.46
C ASN A 52 -85.00 31.96 -58.65
N THR A 53 -84.70 33.14 -58.04
CA THR A 53 -83.49 34.00 -57.81
C THR A 53 -83.70 35.05 -56.66
N ASP A 54 -82.76 35.15 -55.68
CA ASP A 54 -82.33 36.34 -54.87
C ASP A 54 -83.40 37.13 -54.01
N ILE A 55 -83.23 38.20 -53.19
CA ILE A 55 -82.16 39.17 -52.77
C ILE A 55 -82.36 39.65 -51.27
N GLN A 56 -81.36 40.37 -50.70
CA GLN A 56 -81.45 41.48 -49.69
C GLN A 56 -81.23 41.18 -48.16
N GLN A 57 -80.66 42.14 -47.40
CA GLN A 57 -80.19 42.03 -45.97
C GLN A 57 -80.75 43.17 -45.06
N PRO A 58 -80.84 43.02 -43.70
CA PRO A 58 -79.96 43.82 -42.76
C PRO A 58 -79.76 43.37 -41.25
N ALA A 59 -78.78 44.02 -40.56
CA ALA A 59 -78.73 44.45 -39.12
C ALA A 59 -78.34 43.53 -37.91
N ARG A 60 -78.15 44.14 -36.70
CA ARG A 60 -77.51 43.64 -35.44
C ARG A 60 -78.19 44.13 -34.13
N LYS A 61 -77.77 43.66 -32.92
CA LYS A 61 -78.22 44.14 -31.57
C LYS A 61 -77.08 44.23 -30.51
N ARG A 62 -77.28 44.91 -29.36
CA ARG A 62 -76.32 45.16 -28.24
C ARG A 62 -76.99 45.11 -26.84
N LEU A 63 -76.18 45.19 -25.76
CA LEU A 63 -76.55 45.18 -24.31
C LEU A 63 -76.57 46.59 -23.67
N PRO A 64 -77.21 46.79 -22.47
CA PRO A 64 -77.32 48.09 -21.78
C PRO A 64 -76.33 48.30 -20.61
N VAL A 65 -76.24 49.54 -20.11
CA VAL A 65 -75.34 50.03 -19.04
C VAL A 65 -76.11 51.01 -18.13
N ALA A 66 -75.71 51.14 -16.85
CA ALA A 66 -76.24 52.12 -15.89
C ALA A 66 -75.16 53.12 -15.42
N ASP A 67 -75.58 54.23 -14.81
CA ASP A 67 -74.84 55.50 -14.85
C ASP A 67 -73.86 55.77 -13.69
N ARG A 68 -73.12 56.89 -13.79
CA ARG A 68 -71.81 57.14 -13.19
C ARG A 68 -71.82 57.87 -11.83
N ASP A 69 -72.90 58.56 -11.50
CA ASP A 69 -72.89 59.59 -10.43
C ASP A 69 -73.02 59.05 -8.99
N ASP A 70 -73.47 57.81 -8.80
CA ASP A 70 -73.52 57.16 -7.46
C ASP A 70 -72.12 56.83 -6.89
N ALA A 71 -71.07 56.87 -7.73
CA ALA A 71 -69.74 56.37 -7.40
C ALA A 71 -68.91 57.24 -6.41
N MET A 72 -69.40 58.44 -6.04
CA MET A 72 -68.58 59.50 -5.43
C MET A 72 -68.77 59.70 -3.91
N LYS A 73 -69.54 58.85 -3.21
CA LYS A 73 -69.88 59.02 -1.78
C LYS A 73 -69.26 58.00 -0.79
N SER A 74 -68.48 57.03 -1.26
CA SER A 74 -67.96 55.93 -0.44
C SER A 74 -66.46 55.65 -0.68
N HIS A 75 -65.60 56.41 0.01
CA HIS A 75 -64.15 56.11 0.05
C HIS A 75 -63.87 54.89 0.95
N ILE A 76 -63.98 53.68 0.38
CA ILE A 76 -63.62 52.42 1.03
C ILE A 76 -62.13 52.17 0.84
N SER A 77 -61.32 52.39 1.87
CA SER A 77 -59.90 52.01 1.90
C SER A 77 -59.74 50.51 2.17
N VAL A 78 -59.69 49.71 1.10
CA VAL A 78 -59.43 48.27 1.20
C VAL A 78 -57.94 48.01 1.41
N THR A 79 -57.51 47.91 2.67
CA THR A 79 -56.15 47.46 3.01
C THR A 79 -56.05 45.94 2.95
N SER A 80 -54.91 45.42 2.45
CA SER A 80 -54.57 44.01 2.52
C SER A 80 -53.71 43.72 3.76
N PRO A 81 -53.86 42.52 4.38
CA PRO A 81 -53.00 42.12 5.52
C PRO A 81 -51.50 42.04 5.21
N TYR A 82 -51.09 42.20 3.95
CA TYR A 82 -49.70 42.11 3.50
C TYR A 82 -49.15 43.45 2.99
N ASP A 83 -49.90 44.54 3.10
CA ASP A 83 -49.52 45.84 2.51
C ASP A 83 -48.26 46.43 3.16
N SER A 84 -48.06 46.21 4.46
CA SER A 84 -46.93 46.71 5.27
C SER A 84 -45.62 45.94 5.15
N LEU A 85 -45.62 44.71 4.59
CA LEU A 85 -44.45 43.84 4.46
C LEU A 85 -43.72 44.07 3.13
N ASP A 86 -42.40 44.10 3.07
CA ASP A 86 -41.70 44.27 1.80
C ASP A 86 -41.61 42.95 0.98
N ALA A 87 -41.18 43.04 -0.28
CA ALA A 87 -40.92 41.89 -1.15
C ALA A 87 -39.98 40.87 -0.49
N LEU A 88 -38.95 41.32 0.22
CA LEU A 88 -37.99 40.46 0.91
C LEU A 88 -38.59 39.81 2.18
N ASP A 89 -39.40 40.53 2.96
CA ASP A 89 -40.11 39.96 4.12
C ASP A 89 -41.09 38.86 3.69
N MET A 90 -41.81 39.09 2.59
CA MET A 90 -42.72 38.11 1.99
C MET A 90 -41.95 36.92 1.42
N LEU A 91 -40.76 37.12 0.83
CA LEU A 91 -39.91 36.02 0.36
C LEU A 91 -39.37 35.19 1.54
N HIS A 92 -38.91 35.85 2.61
CA HIS A 92 -38.41 35.19 3.81
C HIS A 92 -39.53 34.42 4.53
N GLY A 93 -40.71 35.02 4.68
CA GLY A 93 -41.90 34.34 5.20
C GLY A 93 -42.31 33.13 4.36
N TYR A 94 -42.23 33.21 3.04
CA TYR A 94 -42.43 32.05 2.15
C TYR A 94 -41.41 30.92 2.43
N VAL A 95 -40.13 31.25 2.61
CA VAL A 95 -39.08 30.26 2.93
C VAL A 95 -39.33 29.60 4.30
N LEU A 96 -39.70 30.38 5.33
CA LEU A 96 -40.04 29.85 6.65
C LEU A 96 -41.26 28.91 6.61
N LEU A 97 -42.32 29.32 5.91
CA LEU A 97 -43.52 28.49 5.71
C LEU A 97 -43.19 27.20 4.95
N ARG A 98 -42.34 27.28 3.91
CA ARG A 98 -41.90 26.13 3.10
C ARG A 98 -41.05 25.12 3.88
N GLN A 99 -40.32 25.55 4.91
CA GLN A 99 -39.57 24.63 5.79
C GLN A 99 -40.45 23.87 6.80
N GLY A 100 -41.73 24.23 6.93
CA GLY A 100 -42.70 23.46 7.71
C GLY A 100 -42.99 22.09 7.08
N LYS A 101 -42.92 21.01 7.87
CA LYS A 101 -43.12 19.62 7.41
C LYS A 101 -44.52 19.30 6.84
N SER A 102 -45.45 20.25 6.88
CA SER A 102 -46.84 20.13 6.39
C SER A 102 -47.21 21.25 5.40
N PHE A 103 -46.24 21.76 4.64
CA PHE A 103 -46.45 22.86 3.70
C PHE A 103 -47.24 22.42 2.45
N GLN A 104 -48.52 22.81 2.38
CA GLN A 104 -49.42 22.57 1.24
C GLN A 104 -49.54 23.82 0.32
N GLY A 105 -48.47 24.62 0.21
CA GLY A 105 -48.48 25.89 -0.51
C GLY A 105 -48.86 27.10 0.35
N VAL A 106 -48.89 28.28 -0.26
CA VAL A 106 -49.33 29.55 0.35
C VAL A 106 -50.67 29.99 -0.23
N SER A 107 -51.44 30.77 0.54
CA SER A 107 -52.74 31.28 0.05
C SER A 107 -52.59 32.11 -1.21
N GLN A 108 -53.57 32.06 -2.11
CA GLN A 108 -53.56 32.82 -3.37
C GLN A 108 -53.39 34.33 -3.14
N ARG A 109 -53.91 34.86 -2.01
CA ARG A 109 -53.73 36.27 -1.62
C ARG A 109 -52.26 36.59 -1.30
N TYR A 110 -51.56 35.69 -0.60
CA TYR A 110 -50.15 35.82 -0.28
C TYR A 110 -49.27 35.69 -1.54
N ALA A 111 -49.56 34.70 -2.39
CA ALA A 111 -48.87 34.50 -3.66
C ALA A 111 -48.99 35.72 -4.59
N ASN A 112 -50.19 36.27 -4.76
CA ASN A 112 -50.42 37.46 -5.58
C ASN A 112 -49.73 38.71 -5.00
N ALA A 113 -49.75 38.89 -3.68
CA ALA A 113 -49.07 40.00 -3.01
C ALA A 113 -47.54 39.91 -3.17
N LEU A 114 -46.97 38.72 -2.98
CA LEU A 114 -45.54 38.45 -3.22
C LEU A 114 -45.17 38.69 -4.69
N ALA A 115 -45.92 38.14 -5.65
CA ALA A 115 -45.63 38.30 -7.08
C ALA A 115 -45.64 39.79 -7.50
N HIS A 116 -46.65 40.55 -7.07
CA HIS A 116 -46.74 41.98 -7.34
C HIS A 116 -45.59 42.78 -6.69
N LYS A 117 -45.19 42.45 -5.45
CA LYS A 117 -44.09 43.13 -4.76
C LYS A 117 -42.71 42.77 -5.32
N VAL A 118 -42.46 41.51 -5.67
CA VAL A 118 -41.25 41.06 -6.38
C VAL A 118 -41.11 41.73 -7.75
N GLN A 119 -42.21 41.79 -8.53
CA GLN A 119 -42.22 42.49 -9.81
C GLN A 119 -41.96 43.99 -9.65
N LYS A 120 -42.57 44.65 -8.65
CA LYS A 120 -42.33 46.06 -8.32
C LYS A 120 -40.88 46.32 -7.86
N ALA A 121 -40.26 45.36 -7.19
CA ALA A 121 -38.87 45.44 -6.73
C ALA A 121 -37.83 45.12 -7.83
N GLY A 122 -38.25 44.68 -9.03
CA GLY A 122 -37.35 44.35 -10.14
C GLY A 122 -36.49 43.10 -9.95
N LEU A 123 -36.77 42.28 -8.94
CA LEU A 123 -35.99 41.09 -8.60
C LEU A 123 -36.30 39.95 -9.58
N SER A 124 -35.40 39.71 -10.54
CA SER A 124 -35.50 38.59 -11.47
C SER A 124 -34.97 37.29 -10.86
N ALA A 125 -35.67 36.18 -11.10
CA ALA A 125 -35.29 34.87 -10.59
C ALA A 125 -34.25 34.20 -11.51
N ILE A 126 -33.00 34.62 -11.40
CA ILE A 126 -31.85 33.91 -11.97
C ILE A 126 -31.79 32.51 -11.33
N LYS A 127 -31.73 31.47 -12.15
CA LYS A 127 -31.51 30.09 -11.70
C LYS A 127 -30.00 29.82 -11.53
N SER A 128 -29.67 28.79 -10.76
CA SER A 128 -28.33 28.21 -10.80
C SER A 128 -28.04 27.63 -12.18
N ASP A 129 -26.75 27.56 -12.52
CA ASP A 129 -26.20 26.69 -13.57
C ASP A 129 -26.54 27.05 -15.04
N GLU A 130 -26.90 28.31 -15.30
CA GLU A 130 -27.09 28.89 -16.65
C GLU A 130 -25.77 29.20 -17.40
N LEU A 131 -24.61 28.94 -16.80
CA LEU A 131 -23.28 29.07 -17.42
C LEU A 131 -22.61 27.70 -17.54
N THR A 132 -21.91 27.46 -18.64
CA THR A 132 -21.10 26.25 -18.84
C THR A 132 -19.81 26.29 -18.02
N TYR A 133 -19.51 25.21 -17.29
CA TYR A 133 -18.32 25.09 -16.46
C TYR A 133 -17.78 23.64 -16.42
N SER A 134 -16.51 23.49 -16.04
CA SER A 134 -15.70 22.26 -16.11
C SER A 134 -16.02 21.18 -15.05
N THR A 135 -17.31 20.98 -14.78
CA THR A 135 -17.91 19.82 -14.07
C THR A 135 -19.38 19.62 -14.48
N GLN A 136 -19.85 20.29 -15.55
CA GLN A 136 -21.24 20.22 -16.02
C GLN A 136 -21.37 19.12 -17.09
N ALA A 137 -21.66 17.90 -16.64
CA ALA A 137 -21.81 16.73 -17.52
C ALA A 137 -22.82 16.97 -18.67
N GLY A 138 -22.40 16.62 -19.89
CA GLY A 138 -23.11 16.88 -21.15
C GLY A 138 -22.78 18.24 -21.80
N PHE A 139 -21.98 19.09 -21.15
CA PHE A 139 -21.75 20.47 -21.56
C PHE A 139 -20.29 20.95 -21.43
N GLY A 140 -19.36 20.20 -22.05
CA GLY A 140 -17.99 20.66 -22.27
C GLY A 140 -16.98 20.19 -21.22
N ASP A 141 -17.46 19.49 -20.18
CA ASP A 141 -16.65 18.64 -19.31
C ASP A 141 -15.86 17.61 -20.15
N GLU A 142 -16.49 17.11 -21.22
CA GLU A 142 -15.92 16.19 -22.21
C GLU A 142 -14.78 16.78 -23.06
N TRP A 143 -14.51 18.08 -22.95
CA TRP A 143 -13.42 18.78 -23.64
C TRP A 143 -12.28 19.20 -22.68
N VAL A 144 -12.43 18.95 -21.37
CA VAL A 144 -11.40 19.19 -20.37
C VAL A 144 -10.50 17.94 -20.29
N PRO A 145 -9.24 17.99 -20.73
CA PRO A 145 -8.37 16.82 -20.64
C PRO A 145 -7.94 16.57 -19.20
N ASP A 146 -8.04 15.32 -18.74
CA ASP A 146 -7.40 14.88 -17.51
C ASP A 146 -5.87 15.02 -17.63
N LEU A 147 -5.30 16.02 -16.95
CA LEU A 147 -3.86 16.29 -16.96
C LEU A 147 -3.13 15.47 -15.91
N TRP A 148 -2.54 14.35 -16.32
CA TRP A 148 -1.73 13.49 -15.45
C TRP A 148 -0.34 14.09 -15.18
N SER A 149 0.12 14.01 -13.94
CA SER A 149 1.48 14.43 -13.57
C SER A 149 2.52 13.47 -14.15
N ALA A 150 3.51 14.01 -14.86
CA ALA A 150 4.67 13.26 -15.34
C ALA A 150 5.64 12.84 -14.20
N GLN A 151 5.44 13.34 -12.97
CA GLN A 151 6.26 12.99 -11.80
C GLN A 151 5.59 11.90 -10.96
N ILE A 152 6.30 10.79 -10.76
CA ILE A 152 5.84 9.68 -9.90
C ILE A 152 6.19 9.95 -8.44
N TRP A 153 5.19 9.84 -7.57
CA TRP A 153 5.40 9.83 -6.11
C TRP A 153 6.08 8.52 -5.69
N ASN A 154 7.35 8.62 -5.32
CA ASN A 154 8.14 7.46 -4.91
C ASN A 154 7.75 6.96 -3.51
N ARG A 155 7.49 5.65 -3.39
CA ARG A 155 7.29 4.97 -2.10
C ARG A 155 8.58 5.01 -1.27
N ALA A 156 8.50 5.50 -0.03
CA ALA A 156 9.58 5.42 0.94
C ALA A 156 10.04 3.97 1.16
N ARG A 157 11.35 3.77 1.35
CA ARG A 157 11.99 2.48 1.64
C ARG A 157 13.16 2.74 2.60
N LEU A 158 13.44 1.79 3.49
CA LEU A 158 14.70 1.78 4.24
C LEU A 158 15.85 1.41 3.29
N GLU A 159 17.06 1.82 3.66
CA GLU A 159 18.28 1.53 2.89
C GLU A 159 18.84 0.14 3.20
N ASN A 160 19.56 -0.44 2.24
CA ASN A 160 20.12 -1.78 2.34
C ASN A 160 21.48 -1.71 3.06
N ALA A 161 21.42 -1.73 4.39
CA ALA A 161 22.55 -1.47 5.28
C ALA A 161 23.36 -2.71 5.71
N ILE A 162 22.94 -3.93 5.34
CA ILE A 162 23.56 -5.18 5.84
C ILE A 162 24.81 -5.55 5.03
N LEU A 163 24.71 -5.55 3.69
CA LEU A 163 25.83 -5.86 2.80
C LEU A 163 27.16 -5.10 3.11
N PRO A 164 27.19 -3.77 3.34
CA PRO A 164 28.43 -3.04 3.59
C PRO A 164 29.10 -3.32 4.94
N LEU A 165 28.48 -4.09 5.84
CA LEU A 165 29.06 -4.44 7.14
C LEU A 165 30.14 -5.52 7.06
N PHE A 166 30.16 -6.29 5.96
CA PHE A 166 30.97 -7.50 5.82
C PHE A 166 32.05 -7.37 4.76
N ARG A 167 33.12 -8.15 4.92
CA ARG A 167 34.23 -8.20 3.97
C ARG A 167 33.77 -8.93 2.72
N ASN A 168 33.89 -8.29 1.56
CA ASN A 168 33.59 -8.91 0.27
C ASN A 168 34.87 -9.44 -0.41
N ILE A 169 34.74 -10.56 -1.13
CA ILE A 169 35.82 -11.23 -1.87
C ILE A 169 35.28 -11.66 -3.23
N GLU A 170 36.06 -11.47 -4.30
CA GLU A 170 35.68 -11.97 -5.63
C GLU A 170 36.07 -13.44 -5.80
N MET A 171 35.11 -14.28 -6.16
CA MET A 171 35.26 -15.74 -6.26
C MET A 171 35.62 -16.16 -7.68
N PRO A 172 36.84 -16.70 -7.94
CA PRO A 172 37.21 -17.18 -9.27
C PRO A 172 36.47 -18.48 -9.65
N SER A 173 36.26 -19.37 -8.67
CA SER A 173 35.65 -20.70 -8.83
C SER A 173 34.28 -20.82 -8.13
N ASN A 174 33.63 -21.97 -8.29
CA ASN A 174 32.48 -22.35 -7.47
C ASN A 174 32.43 -23.88 -7.32
N PRO A 175 32.66 -24.46 -6.12
CA PRO A 175 32.98 -23.77 -4.87
C PRO A 175 34.32 -23.03 -4.91
N PHE A 176 34.55 -22.16 -3.93
CA PHE A 176 35.85 -21.54 -3.64
C PHE A 176 36.21 -21.83 -2.18
N GLU A 177 37.46 -22.20 -1.92
CA GLU A 177 37.91 -22.58 -0.58
C GLU A 177 38.77 -21.48 0.02
N LEU A 178 38.37 -20.93 1.16
CA LEU A 178 39.18 -20.04 1.97
C LEU A 178 39.98 -20.88 2.98
N PRO A 179 41.32 -20.81 3.00
CA PRO A 179 42.10 -21.37 4.09
C PRO A 179 41.85 -20.56 5.37
N ILE A 180 41.78 -21.26 6.50
CA ILE A 180 41.72 -20.63 7.84
C ILE A 180 42.82 -21.20 8.73
N GLU A 181 43.25 -20.39 9.69
CA GLU A 181 44.05 -20.88 10.82
C GLU A 181 43.27 -21.99 11.54
N GLY A 182 43.97 -23.09 11.88
CA GLY A 182 43.40 -24.20 12.64
C GLY A 182 43.78 -24.10 14.11
N THR A 183 43.86 -25.25 14.78
CA THR A 183 44.25 -25.31 16.20
C THR A 183 45.68 -24.81 16.43
N ASP A 184 45.86 -23.91 17.41
CA ASP A 184 47.16 -23.47 17.88
C ASP A 184 48.01 -24.61 18.47
N PRO A 185 49.35 -24.55 18.34
CA PRO A 185 50.24 -25.50 18.98
C PRO A 185 50.28 -25.30 20.51
N THR A 186 50.11 -26.39 21.25
CA THR A 186 50.30 -26.43 22.71
C THR A 186 51.75 -26.18 23.12
N VAL A 187 51.96 -25.23 24.04
CA VAL A 187 53.26 -25.00 24.69
C VAL A 187 53.36 -25.84 25.96
N TYR A 188 54.40 -26.66 26.06
CA TYR A 188 54.65 -27.53 27.21
C TYR A 188 55.70 -26.93 28.15
N TYR A 189 55.48 -27.06 29.46
CA TYR A 189 56.52 -26.81 30.46
C TYR A 189 57.54 -27.97 30.42
N VAL A 190 58.78 -27.65 30.03
CA VAL A 190 59.87 -28.62 29.93
C VAL A 190 60.65 -28.63 31.26
N PRO A 191 60.78 -29.77 31.96
CA PRO A 191 61.60 -29.86 33.15
C PRO A 191 63.10 -29.86 32.79
N GLU A 192 63.93 -29.39 33.72
CA GLU A 192 65.39 -29.43 33.62
C GLU A 192 65.90 -30.87 33.41
N THR A 193 66.73 -31.08 32.38
CA THR A 193 67.40 -32.36 32.10
C THR A 193 68.54 -32.61 33.09
N LYS A 194 68.42 -33.65 33.93
CA LYS A 194 69.35 -33.91 35.04
C LYS A 194 70.34 -35.06 34.83
N ASN A 195 70.14 -35.87 33.80
CA ASN A 195 71.01 -37.00 33.48
C ASN A 195 71.65 -36.80 32.11
N GLU A 196 72.93 -37.17 31.96
CA GLU A 196 73.64 -37.12 30.67
C GLU A 196 72.97 -38.02 29.61
N THR A 197 72.35 -39.13 30.04
CA THR A 197 71.57 -40.04 29.18
C THR A 197 70.40 -39.34 28.47
N ASP A 198 69.79 -38.33 29.12
CA ASP A 198 68.64 -37.61 28.59
C ASP A 198 68.99 -36.68 27.40
N LEU A 199 70.29 -36.50 27.10
CA LEU A 199 70.79 -35.74 25.95
C LEU A 199 70.65 -36.52 24.61
N THR A 200 70.25 -37.79 24.66
CA THR A 200 70.12 -38.64 23.45
C THR A 200 68.67 -38.79 23.01
N ILE A 201 68.37 -38.47 21.75
CA ILE A 201 66.99 -38.44 21.22
C ILE A 201 66.26 -39.79 21.39
N SER A 202 66.98 -40.92 21.31
CA SER A 202 66.41 -42.27 21.48
C SER A 202 66.42 -42.80 22.92
N GLY A 203 67.03 -42.08 23.86
CA GLY A 203 67.15 -42.48 25.28
C GLY A 203 66.57 -41.48 26.28
N SER A 204 66.07 -40.33 25.81
CA SER A 204 65.59 -39.25 26.68
C SER A 204 64.27 -39.57 27.36
N THR A 205 64.24 -39.37 28.67
CA THR A 205 63.04 -39.44 29.50
C THR A 205 62.27 -38.10 29.53
N ASN A 206 62.94 -37.00 29.15
CA ASN A 206 62.41 -35.64 29.15
C ASN A 206 62.54 -34.92 27.78
N PRO A 207 62.17 -35.53 26.65
CA PRO A 207 62.15 -34.82 25.38
C PRO A 207 61.09 -33.70 25.40
N ILE A 208 61.36 -32.58 24.72
CA ILE A 208 60.34 -31.55 24.48
C ILE A 208 59.21 -32.18 23.65
N PRO A 209 57.94 -32.20 24.10
CA PRO A 209 56.87 -32.82 23.33
C PRO A 209 56.61 -32.06 22.03
N ASP A 210 56.47 -32.81 20.92
CA ASP A 210 56.04 -32.29 19.63
C ASP A 210 54.62 -31.71 19.72
N SER A 211 54.38 -30.59 19.03
CA SER A 211 53.07 -29.96 18.94
C SER A 211 52.80 -29.44 17.54
N LYS A 212 51.58 -29.67 17.06
CA LYS A 212 51.24 -29.55 15.64
C LYS A 212 50.25 -28.42 15.42
N VAL A 213 50.63 -27.48 14.56
CA VAL A 213 49.74 -26.42 14.07
C VAL A 213 48.66 -27.07 13.19
N GLY A 214 47.40 -26.83 13.52
CA GLY A 214 46.27 -27.24 12.69
C GLY A 214 46.06 -26.31 11.49
N SER A 215 45.48 -26.83 10.42
CA SER A 215 45.04 -26.05 9.25
C SER A 215 43.59 -26.38 8.91
N GLY A 216 42.75 -25.36 8.69
CA GLY A 216 41.36 -25.54 8.30
C GLY A 216 41.04 -24.96 6.92
N LYS A 217 39.83 -25.24 6.43
CA LYS A 217 39.28 -24.58 5.25
C LYS A 217 37.76 -24.40 5.33
N VAL A 218 37.28 -23.32 4.72
CA VAL A 218 35.87 -22.92 4.68
C VAL A 218 35.42 -22.80 3.22
N THR A 219 34.27 -23.37 2.87
CA THR A 219 33.82 -23.51 1.47
C THR A 219 32.69 -22.53 1.11
N LEU A 220 32.99 -21.58 0.23
CA LEU A 220 32.01 -20.64 -0.34
C LEU A 220 31.30 -21.27 -1.56
N SER A 221 29.97 -21.32 -1.52
CA SER A 221 29.11 -21.81 -2.61
C SER A 221 28.17 -20.71 -3.11
N ALA A 222 28.41 -20.21 -4.32
CA ALA A 222 27.75 -19.05 -4.92
C ALA A 222 26.47 -19.41 -5.67
N GLN A 223 25.33 -19.12 -5.04
CA GLN A 223 24.02 -19.23 -5.67
C GLN A 223 23.73 -18.07 -6.63
N LYS A 224 22.64 -18.19 -7.40
CA LYS A 224 22.15 -17.15 -8.31
C LYS A 224 20.82 -16.60 -7.80
N LEU A 225 20.76 -15.30 -7.52
CA LEU A 225 19.50 -14.57 -7.42
C LEU A 225 19.21 -13.90 -8.76
N ALA A 226 17.94 -13.83 -9.15
CA ALA A 226 17.50 -13.26 -10.41
C ALA A 226 16.12 -12.62 -10.31
N LEU A 227 15.93 -11.54 -11.05
CA LEU A 227 14.65 -10.88 -11.31
C LEU A 227 14.45 -10.78 -12.83
N ARG A 228 13.21 -10.95 -13.28
CA ARG A 228 12.80 -10.79 -14.68
C ARG A 228 11.48 -10.03 -14.73
N VAL A 229 11.41 -8.98 -15.54
CA VAL A 229 10.20 -8.18 -15.77
C VAL A 229 10.03 -8.02 -17.28
N GLY A 230 8.88 -8.40 -17.82
CA GLY A 230 8.50 -8.19 -19.23
C GLY A 230 7.48 -7.07 -19.36
N PHE A 231 7.58 -6.25 -20.40
CA PHE A 231 6.63 -5.20 -20.74
C PHE A 231 6.59 -4.95 -22.25
N SER A 232 5.43 -4.56 -22.79
CA SER A 232 5.23 -4.38 -24.25
C SER A 232 5.98 -3.19 -24.83
N SER A 233 6.18 -3.18 -26.15
CA SER A 233 6.47 -1.98 -26.96
C SER A 233 5.41 -0.90 -26.77
N GLU A 234 4.15 -1.24 -27.06
CA GLU A 234 2.96 -0.38 -27.00
C GLU A 234 2.89 0.41 -25.68
N LEU A 235 3.14 -0.27 -24.55
CA LEU A 235 3.14 0.34 -23.21
C LEU A 235 4.20 1.44 -23.06
N VAL A 236 5.34 1.35 -23.76
CA VAL A 236 6.41 2.36 -23.74
C VAL A 236 6.07 3.53 -24.66
N GLU A 237 5.28 3.32 -25.72
CA GLU A 237 4.85 4.37 -26.65
C GLU A 237 3.64 5.17 -26.13
N ASP A 238 2.64 4.49 -25.55
CA ASP A 238 1.46 5.11 -24.92
C ASP A 238 1.76 5.79 -23.56
N SER A 239 2.93 5.52 -22.95
CA SER A 239 3.23 6.03 -21.61
C SER A 239 3.73 7.47 -21.57
N VAL A 240 2.93 8.34 -20.95
CA VAL A 240 3.27 9.74 -20.59
C VAL A 240 4.55 9.85 -19.73
N VAL A 241 4.97 8.76 -19.06
CA VAL A 241 6.16 8.71 -18.18
C VAL A 241 7.14 7.64 -18.70
N PRO A 242 8.48 7.87 -18.71
CA PRO A 242 9.45 6.89 -19.23
C PRO A 242 9.58 5.62 -18.35
N VAL A 243 8.65 4.68 -18.53
CA VAL A 243 8.51 3.40 -17.80
C VAL A 243 9.81 2.59 -17.76
N LEU A 244 10.57 2.55 -18.86
CA LEU A 244 11.83 1.82 -18.97
C LEU A 244 12.85 2.19 -17.88
N ASN A 245 12.96 3.47 -17.53
CA ASN A 245 13.91 3.94 -16.52
C ASN A 245 13.39 3.71 -15.10
N LEU A 246 12.06 3.87 -14.90
CA LEU A 246 11.39 3.54 -13.65
C LEU A 246 11.57 2.05 -13.29
N TYR A 247 11.32 1.15 -14.23
CA TYR A 247 11.43 -0.29 -14.00
C TYR A 247 12.88 -0.73 -13.77
N ARG A 248 13.88 -0.08 -14.39
CA ARG A 248 15.30 -0.30 -14.09
C ARG A 248 15.65 0.05 -12.64
N ASP A 249 15.24 1.23 -12.17
CA ASP A 249 15.47 1.66 -10.78
C ASP A 249 14.73 0.75 -9.76
N GLN A 250 13.46 0.44 -10.03
CA GLN A 250 12.68 -0.45 -9.16
C GLN A 250 13.27 -1.87 -9.10
N ALA A 251 13.71 -2.43 -10.24
CA ALA A 251 14.34 -3.74 -10.31
C ALA A 251 15.68 -3.80 -9.58
N MET A 252 16.53 -2.77 -9.73
CA MET A 252 17.77 -2.64 -8.95
C MET A 252 17.48 -2.63 -7.45
N LYS A 253 16.60 -1.74 -6.99
CA LYS A 253 16.22 -1.64 -5.57
C LYS A 253 15.66 -2.96 -5.03
N ALA A 254 14.82 -3.66 -5.82
CA ALA A 254 14.28 -4.97 -5.44
C ALA A 254 15.34 -6.07 -5.29
N ILE A 255 16.41 -6.04 -6.12
CA ILE A 255 17.54 -6.98 -5.96
C ILE A 255 18.40 -6.65 -4.75
N LEU A 256 18.74 -5.37 -4.50
CA LEU A 256 19.55 -5.02 -3.33
C LEU A 256 18.84 -5.42 -2.03
N THR A 257 17.54 -5.13 -1.90
CA THR A 257 16.73 -5.56 -0.75
C THR A 257 16.57 -7.07 -0.67
N SER A 258 16.61 -7.79 -1.80
CA SER A 258 16.64 -9.25 -1.79
C SER A 258 18.01 -9.83 -1.43
N ILE A 259 19.12 -9.12 -1.65
CA ILE A 259 20.44 -9.53 -1.16
C ILE A 259 20.46 -9.42 0.37
N ASP A 260 20.10 -8.26 0.92
CA ASP A 260 20.05 -8.04 2.38
C ASP A 260 19.09 -9.01 3.09
N ASN A 261 17.94 -9.35 2.49
CA ASN A 261 17.02 -10.34 3.04
C ASN A 261 17.67 -11.74 3.21
N VAL A 262 18.46 -12.17 2.22
CA VAL A 262 19.07 -13.50 2.19
C VAL A 262 20.34 -13.53 3.05
N LEU A 263 21.09 -12.44 3.13
CA LEU A 263 22.16 -12.28 4.11
C LEU A 263 21.61 -12.40 5.54
N LEU A 264 20.51 -11.71 5.86
CA LEU A 264 19.96 -11.71 7.22
C LEU A 264 19.23 -13.01 7.59
N ASN A 265 18.27 -13.43 6.76
CA ASN A 265 17.29 -14.48 7.10
C ASN A 265 17.52 -15.81 6.35
N GLY A 266 18.64 -15.95 5.64
CA GLY A 266 18.93 -17.15 4.85
C GLY A 266 18.83 -18.45 5.66
N ASP A 267 18.08 -19.42 5.16
CA ASP A 267 17.92 -20.72 5.79
C ASP A 267 17.60 -21.77 4.72
N THR A 268 18.54 -22.67 4.45
CA THR A 268 18.40 -23.75 3.46
C THR A 268 17.55 -24.94 3.95
N ALA A 269 17.10 -24.95 5.21
CA ALA A 269 16.38 -26.09 5.77
C ALA A 269 14.94 -26.16 5.21
N THR A 270 14.56 -27.33 4.69
CA THR A 270 13.20 -27.59 4.19
C THR A 270 12.19 -27.89 5.30
N SER A 271 12.67 -28.16 6.52
CA SER A 271 11.89 -28.36 7.74
C SER A 271 12.37 -27.41 8.85
N ALA A 272 11.47 -27.03 9.76
CA ALA A 272 11.73 -26.13 10.89
C ALA A 272 12.38 -24.76 10.53
N ASN A 273 12.22 -24.31 9.28
CA ASN A 273 12.83 -23.10 8.73
C ASN A 273 12.45 -21.85 9.54
N ILE A 274 13.42 -20.95 9.77
CA ILE A 274 13.22 -19.73 10.56
C ILE A 274 12.18 -18.78 9.96
N ASN A 275 12.04 -18.77 8.63
CA ASN A 275 11.09 -17.92 7.91
C ASN A 275 9.68 -18.52 7.80
N LYS A 276 9.51 -19.80 8.16
CA LYS A 276 8.28 -20.56 7.89
C LYS A 276 8.05 -21.68 8.91
N ASN A 277 8.11 -21.34 10.19
CA ASN A 277 7.90 -22.30 11.27
C ASN A 277 6.49 -22.91 11.17
N GLY A 278 6.40 -24.24 11.21
CA GLY A 278 5.15 -24.98 10.95
C GLY A 278 4.82 -25.28 9.49
N GLY A 279 5.69 -24.93 8.51
CA GLY A 279 5.46 -25.25 7.10
C GLY A 279 6.73 -25.48 6.27
N THR A 280 6.56 -25.95 5.04
CA THR A 280 7.65 -26.21 4.08
C THR A 280 7.90 -24.99 3.20
N PRO A 281 9.13 -24.43 3.13
CA PRO A 281 9.50 -23.37 2.18
C PRO A 281 9.29 -23.76 0.70
N GLY A 282 9.11 -22.76 -0.17
CA GLY A 282 9.21 -22.98 -1.61
C GLY A 282 10.68 -23.14 -2.02
N ALA A 283 11.00 -24.13 -2.86
CA ALA A 283 12.38 -24.40 -3.29
C ALA A 283 13.05 -23.24 -4.06
N THR A 284 12.24 -22.27 -4.52
CA THR A 284 12.67 -21.04 -5.22
C THR A 284 12.56 -19.78 -4.34
N ASP A 285 12.16 -19.90 -3.08
CA ASP A 285 12.05 -18.75 -2.18
C ASP A 285 13.44 -18.13 -1.93
N ARG A 286 13.56 -16.80 -1.97
CA ARG A 286 14.86 -16.11 -1.95
C ARG A 286 15.76 -16.54 -0.78
N TYR A 287 15.18 -16.74 0.41
CA TYR A 287 15.89 -17.13 1.64
C TYR A 287 16.45 -18.57 1.62
N MET A 288 16.06 -19.42 0.67
CA MET A 288 16.56 -20.81 0.57
C MET A 288 17.97 -20.92 -0.05
N ALA A 289 18.58 -19.80 -0.49
CA ALA A 289 19.85 -19.84 -1.23
C ALA A 289 21.06 -20.31 -0.38
N PHE A 290 21.23 -19.74 0.81
CA PHE A 290 22.32 -20.07 1.74
C PHE A 290 21.93 -19.74 3.18
N ASN A 291 22.74 -20.14 4.15
CA ASN A 291 22.51 -19.84 5.56
C ASN A 291 22.91 -18.39 5.88
N GLY A 292 22.00 -17.64 6.49
CA GLY A 292 22.15 -16.23 6.85
C GLY A 292 22.41 -16.01 8.35
N LEU A 293 22.64 -14.76 8.72
CA LEU A 293 23.09 -14.34 10.06
C LEU A 293 22.17 -14.84 11.19
N ARG A 294 20.84 -14.71 11.03
CA ARG A 294 19.86 -15.16 12.05
C ARG A 294 19.90 -16.65 12.30
N LYS A 295 20.29 -17.48 11.31
CA LYS A 295 20.28 -18.94 11.46
C LYS A 295 21.33 -19.44 12.43
N LEU A 296 22.50 -18.81 12.43
CA LEU A 296 23.59 -19.19 13.32
C LEU A 296 23.16 -19.08 14.80
N ALA A 297 22.61 -17.92 15.18
CA ALA A 297 22.16 -17.67 16.56
C ALA A 297 20.86 -18.39 16.94
N LEU A 298 19.85 -18.45 16.05
CA LEU A 298 18.52 -18.97 16.43
C LEU A 298 18.38 -20.50 16.30
N LEU A 299 19.15 -21.16 15.43
CA LEU A 299 18.95 -22.57 15.08
C LEU A 299 20.22 -23.41 15.11
N THR A 300 21.38 -22.91 14.68
CA THR A 300 22.63 -23.68 14.74
C THR A 300 23.16 -23.75 16.18
N ASN A 301 23.28 -22.61 16.85
CA ASN A 301 23.70 -22.50 18.25
C ASN A 301 22.48 -22.48 19.18
N ALA A 302 21.53 -23.39 18.90
CA ALA A 302 20.29 -23.53 19.65
C ALA A 302 20.51 -24.08 21.08
N ASP A 303 21.57 -24.86 21.26
CA ASP A 303 21.83 -25.68 22.44
C ASP A 303 23.21 -25.34 23.04
N THR A 304 23.50 -25.91 24.22
CA THR A 304 24.41 -25.35 25.23
C THR A 304 25.85 -25.00 24.77
N PRO A 305 26.35 -23.77 25.05
CA PRO A 305 25.62 -22.58 25.51
C PRO A 305 24.84 -21.95 24.35
N PRO A 306 23.55 -21.59 24.54
CA PRO A 306 22.77 -21.03 23.45
C PRO A 306 23.20 -19.59 23.12
N ASN A 307 23.48 -19.29 21.85
CA ASN A 307 23.73 -17.92 21.38
C ASN A 307 22.42 -17.13 21.19
N ARG A 308 21.38 -17.49 21.94
CA ARG A 308 20.10 -16.80 21.94
C ARG A 308 19.61 -16.57 23.35
N VAL A 309 19.04 -15.40 23.60
CA VAL A 309 18.45 -15.01 24.88
C VAL A 309 16.99 -14.70 24.65
N ASP A 310 16.14 -15.24 25.52
CA ASP A 310 14.72 -14.91 25.60
C ASP A 310 14.57 -13.58 26.36
N ALA A 311 13.90 -12.60 25.77
CA ALA A 311 13.58 -11.35 26.48
C ALA A 311 12.41 -11.55 27.45
N THR A 312 11.44 -12.40 27.10
CA THR A 312 10.19 -12.76 27.80
C THR A 312 9.27 -11.58 28.18
N ALA A 313 9.76 -10.35 28.12
CA ALA A 313 9.14 -9.11 28.58
C ALA A 313 9.86 -7.89 27.94
N ALA A 314 9.79 -6.73 28.59
CA ALA A 314 10.45 -5.51 28.12
C ALA A 314 11.97 -5.68 28.02
N MET A 315 12.51 -5.43 26.83
CA MET A 315 13.95 -5.33 26.55
C MET A 315 14.64 -4.29 27.45
N THR A 316 15.84 -4.62 27.89
CA THR A 316 16.69 -3.75 28.74
C THR A 316 18.14 -3.75 28.23
N LEU A 317 18.95 -2.76 28.61
CA LEU A 317 20.38 -2.76 28.30
C LEU A 317 21.12 -3.96 28.92
N ALA A 318 20.63 -4.46 30.06
CA ALA A 318 21.15 -5.68 30.69
C ALA A 318 20.94 -6.93 29.80
N LEU A 319 19.78 -7.10 29.18
CA LEU A 319 19.50 -8.20 28.25
C LEU A 319 20.36 -8.11 26.97
N LEU A 320 20.60 -6.91 26.44
CA LEU A 320 21.54 -6.72 25.32
C LEU A 320 22.96 -7.13 25.68
N ARG A 321 23.43 -6.77 26.89
CA ARG A 321 24.75 -7.20 27.41
C ARG A 321 24.82 -8.71 27.59
N GLN A 322 23.82 -9.32 28.20
CA GLN A 322 23.73 -10.78 28.37
C GLN A 322 23.78 -11.49 27.01
N THR A 323 23.00 -11.02 26.03
CA THR A 323 23.00 -11.54 24.66
C THR A 323 24.34 -11.37 23.96
N ARG A 324 25.02 -10.23 24.16
CA ARG A 324 26.35 -10.00 23.60
C ARG A 324 27.39 -10.97 24.19
N PHE A 325 27.28 -11.31 25.48
CA PHE A 325 28.21 -12.19 26.18
C PHE A 325 27.81 -13.69 26.22
N THR A 326 26.83 -14.12 25.41
CA THR A 326 26.71 -15.57 25.08
C THR A 326 27.81 -15.99 24.12
N MET A 327 28.18 -15.12 23.17
CA MET A 327 29.37 -15.30 22.33
C MET A 327 30.64 -15.23 23.17
N ALA A 328 31.61 -16.08 22.87
CA ALA A 328 32.90 -16.18 23.54
C ALA A 328 33.63 -14.83 23.59
N ALA A 329 34.40 -14.63 24.68
CA ALA A 329 35.04 -13.36 25.00
C ALA A 329 35.88 -12.77 23.85
N GLN A 330 36.47 -13.60 22.98
CA GLN A 330 37.23 -13.18 21.82
C GLN A 330 36.41 -12.36 20.80
N TYR A 331 35.12 -12.68 20.62
CA TYR A 331 34.19 -11.97 19.73
C TYR A 331 33.40 -10.91 20.48
N SER A 332 32.97 -11.19 21.71
CA SER A 332 32.09 -10.30 22.49
C SER A 332 32.79 -9.13 23.18
N ALA A 333 34.10 -9.20 23.47
CA ALA A 333 34.79 -8.16 24.22
C ALA A 333 34.95 -6.83 23.46
N ARG A 334 35.10 -6.83 22.12
CA ARG A 334 35.41 -5.62 21.33
C ARG A 334 34.15 -4.99 20.71
N PRO A 335 33.65 -3.83 21.21
CA PRO A 335 32.44 -3.22 20.65
C PRO A 335 32.60 -2.79 19.19
N ASN A 336 33.78 -2.29 18.84
CA ASN A 336 34.07 -1.74 17.51
C ASN A 336 33.96 -2.78 16.39
N ASP A 337 34.15 -4.07 16.68
CA ASP A 337 34.06 -5.15 15.70
C ASP A 337 32.62 -5.72 15.58
N LEU A 338 31.74 -5.39 16.51
CA LEU A 338 30.34 -5.82 16.53
C LEU A 338 29.43 -4.88 15.70
N ALA A 339 28.21 -5.32 15.43
CA ALA A 339 27.07 -4.49 15.06
C ALA A 339 25.77 -5.11 15.57
N TRP A 340 24.79 -4.27 15.91
CA TRP A 340 23.42 -4.67 16.22
C TRP A 340 22.51 -4.42 15.01
N ILE A 341 21.82 -5.44 14.55
CA ILE A 341 20.76 -5.34 13.54
C ILE A 341 19.41 -5.53 14.25
N VAL A 342 18.47 -4.62 14.03
CA VAL A 342 17.14 -4.61 14.68
C VAL A 342 16.02 -4.34 13.68
N ASP A 343 14.82 -4.81 14.00
CA ASP A 343 13.58 -4.35 13.33
C ASP A 343 13.16 -2.95 13.83
N GLY A 344 12.29 -2.28 13.08
CA GLY A 344 11.83 -0.92 13.42
C GLY A 344 11.03 -0.81 14.73
N GLY A 345 10.33 -1.88 15.14
CA GLY A 345 9.58 -1.92 16.41
C GLY A 345 10.52 -2.07 17.61
N THR A 346 11.50 -2.97 17.50
CA THR A 346 12.62 -3.08 18.44
C THR A 346 13.42 -1.78 18.53
N TYR A 347 13.71 -1.11 17.42
CA TYR A 347 14.40 0.19 17.45
C TYR A 347 13.58 1.27 18.19
N ALA A 348 12.27 1.33 17.97
CA ALA A 348 11.39 2.23 18.73
C ALA A 348 11.38 1.92 20.24
N LYS A 349 11.44 0.63 20.63
CA LYS A 349 11.61 0.21 22.03
C LYS A 349 12.98 0.61 22.60
N LEU A 350 14.06 0.46 21.83
CA LEU A 350 15.40 0.89 22.24
C LEU A 350 15.50 2.41 22.49
N LEU A 351 14.82 3.23 21.67
CA LEU A 351 14.79 4.70 21.84
C LEU A 351 14.19 5.13 23.19
N GLY A 352 13.28 4.33 23.74
CA GLY A 352 12.59 4.58 25.02
C GLY A 352 13.34 4.08 26.26
N LEU A 353 14.52 3.46 26.12
CA LEU A 353 15.30 2.98 27.28
C LEU A 353 15.76 4.15 28.16
N SER A 354 15.54 4.04 29.46
CA SER A 354 15.82 5.08 30.46
C SER A 354 17.29 5.54 30.48
N GLU A 355 18.18 4.62 30.11
CA GLU A 355 19.63 4.76 30.03
C GLU A 355 20.07 5.67 28.87
N PHE A 356 19.25 5.79 27.82
CA PHE A 356 19.51 6.64 26.64
C PHE A 356 18.56 7.85 26.54
N LEU A 357 17.44 7.84 27.27
CA LEU A 357 16.36 8.82 27.12
C LEU A 357 16.73 10.25 27.55
N THR A 358 17.39 10.43 28.71
CA THR A 358 17.62 11.77 29.29
C THR A 358 19.05 12.28 29.11
N MET A 359 19.18 13.61 29.02
CA MET A 359 20.47 14.30 28.98
C MET A 359 21.33 14.00 30.22
N GLU A 360 20.72 13.69 31.37
CA GLU A 360 21.43 13.27 32.59
C GLU A 360 22.11 11.90 32.49
N LYS A 361 21.74 11.05 31.51
CA LYS A 361 22.32 9.71 31.30
C LYS A 361 23.16 9.63 30.03
N ALA A 362 22.69 10.22 28.93
CA ALA A 362 23.33 10.16 27.62
C ALA A 362 23.94 11.49 27.14
N GLY A 363 23.85 12.57 27.92
CA GLY A 363 24.38 13.88 27.55
C GLY A 363 23.81 14.39 26.23
N ALA A 364 24.67 14.91 25.36
CA ALA A 364 24.29 15.39 24.02
C ALA A 364 23.86 14.27 23.03
N LEU A 365 23.94 13.00 23.42
CA LEU A 365 23.48 11.85 22.63
C LEU A 365 22.10 11.34 23.07
N ALA A 366 21.41 12.03 23.98
CA ALA A 366 20.10 11.61 24.49
C ALA A 366 19.06 11.46 23.38
N THR A 367 18.37 10.31 23.34
CA THR A 367 17.43 9.96 22.26
C THR A 367 16.26 10.92 22.17
N ALA A 368 15.84 11.52 23.29
CA ALA A 368 14.82 12.56 23.34
C ALA A 368 15.22 13.89 22.66
N GLN A 369 16.53 14.12 22.42
CA GLN A 369 17.03 15.30 21.70
C GLN A 369 17.48 14.96 20.27
N THR A 370 18.07 13.79 20.05
CA THR A 370 18.66 13.40 18.76
C THR A 370 17.72 12.62 17.85
N GLY A 371 16.66 11.99 18.39
CA GLY A 371 15.79 11.06 17.68
C GLY A 371 16.46 9.73 17.27
N GLN A 372 17.70 9.48 17.70
CA GLN A 372 18.50 8.33 17.30
C GLN A 372 19.43 7.83 18.40
N ILE A 373 19.79 6.55 18.35
CA ILE A 373 20.64 5.90 19.36
C ILE A 373 22.11 5.93 18.93
N GLY A 374 22.39 5.67 17.65
CA GLY A 374 23.74 5.50 17.12
C GLY A 374 24.42 4.21 17.60
N PHE A 375 24.73 4.12 18.89
CA PHE A 375 25.53 3.04 19.48
C PHE A 375 24.95 2.51 20.80
N ALA A 376 24.96 1.19 20.98
CA ALA A 376 24.68 0.51 22.25
C ALA A 376 25.97 -0.17 22.75
N ASP A 377 26.47 0.23 23.92
CA ASP A 377 27.74 -0.22 24.51
C ASP A 377 28.95 -0.18 23.55
N GLY A 378 28.97 0.82 22.67
CA GLY A 378 30.00 1.05 21.64
C GLY A 378 29.80 0.30 20.32
N ALA A 379 28.80 -0.59 20.21
CA ALA A 379 28.46 -1.26 18.96
C ALA A 379 27.35 -0.47 18.21
N PRO A 380 27.47 -0.22 16.90
CA PRO A 380 26.46 0.54 16.14
C PRO A 380 25.13 -0.21 16.05
N VAL A 381 24.02 0.52 16.11
CA VAL A 381 22.64 -0.02 16.01
C VAL A 381 22.05 0.35 14.65
N ILE A 382 21.61 -0.66 13.89
CA ILE A 382 21.20 -0.54 12.48
C ILE A 382 19.81 -1.14 12.30
N VAL A 383 18.89 -0.38 11.69
CA VAL A 383 17.53 -0.84 11.39
C VAL A 383 17.50 -1.52 10.02
N SER A 384 16.84 -2.68 9.91
CA SER A 384 16.59 -3.36 8.63
C SER A 384 15.09 -3.55 8.38
N SER A 385 14.63 -3.30 7.15
CA SER A 385 13.27 -3.65 6.72
C SER A 385 13.03 -5.16 6.62
N GLU A 386 14.11 -5.93 6.43
CA GLU A 386 14.01 -7.36 6.11
C GLU A 386 13.98 -8.25 7.36
N MET A 387 14.06 -7.68 8.56
CA MET A 387 13.87 -8.42 9.82
C MET A 387 12.38 -8.70 10.04
N ALA A 388 11.93 -9.88 9.62
CA ALA A 388 10.56 -10.32 9.88
C ALA A 388 10.31 -10.57 11.38
N MET A 389 9.17 -10.07 11.87
CA MET A 389 8.68 -10.26 13.25
C MET A 389 8.43 -11.74 13.54
N SER A 390 8.63 -12.13 14.79
CA SER A 390 8.53 -13.51 15.30
C SER A 390 7.27 -13.74 16.13
N ASP A 391 6.90 -14.99 16.35
CA ASP A 391 5.83 -15.40 17.27
C ASP A 391 6.26 -15.48 18.74
N GLY A 392 7.43 -14.93 19.06
CA GLY A 392 8.08 -15.07 20.36
C GLY A 392 8.79 -16.40 20.53
N ALA A 393 8.09 -17.50 20.28
CA ALA A 393 8.60 -18.86 20.44
C ALA A 393 9.88 -19.12 19.60
N ASN A 394 11.02 -19.16 20.27
CA ASN A 394 12.34 -19.43 19.69
C ASN A 394 12.77 -18.40 18.61
N GLY A 395 12.14 -17.20 18.57
CA GLY A 395 12.46 -16.12 17.65
C GLY A 395 12.19 -16.38 16.15
N LYS A 396 11.34 -17.37 15.81
CA LYS A 396 11.01 -17.74 14.43
C LYS A 396 9.76 -17.04 13.90
N VAL A 397 9.59 -17.03 12.58
CA VAL A 397 8.38 -16.54 11.91
C VAL A 397 7.39 -17.70 11.77
N ASN A 398 6.20 -17.58 12.34
CA ASN A 398 5.16 -18.59 12.32
C ASN A 398 4.35 -18.54 11.01
N PHE A 399 4.21 -19.69 10.34
CA PHE A 399 3.42 -19.84 9.13
C PHE A 399 2.00 -20.33 9.39
N THR A 400 1.79 -21.16 10.41
CA THR A 400 0.48 -21.76 10.74
C THR A 400 -0.49 -20.72 11.33
N THR A 401 0.03 -19.80 12.15
CA THR A 401 -0.74 -18.72 12.76
C THR A 401 -0.01 -17.38 12.56
N PRO A 402 -0.06 -16.78 11.34
CA PRO A 402 0.70 -15.58 11.03
C PRO A 402 0.38 -14.36 11.91
N ALA A 403 -0.82 -14.32 12.49
CA ALA A 403 -1.25 -13.26 13.42
C ALA A 403 -0.46 -13.23 14.73
N ASN A 404 0.26 -14.31 15.09
CA ASN A 404 1.10 -14.33 16.28
C ASN A 404 2.42 -13.58 16.09
N ASN A 405 2.83 -13.29 14.84
CA ASN A 405 4.12 -12.67 14.50
C ASN A 405 4.16 -11.19 14.90
N THR A 406 4.34 -10.96 16.20
CA THR A 406 4.16 -9.66 16.89
C THR A 406 5.37 -9.24 17.72
N LYS A 407 6.38 -10.11 17.81
CA LYS A 407 7.56 -9.93 18.67
C LYS A 407 8.81 -9.62 17.86
N GLY A 408 9.53 -8.58 18.29
CA GLY A 408 10.77 -8.14 17.66
C GLY A 408 11.96 -9.03 17.98
N THR A 409 13.06 -8.80 17.28
CA THR A 409 14.35 -9.48 17.53
C THR A 409 15.51 -8.51 17.35
N ALA A 410 16.57 -8.68 18.15
CA ALA A 410 17.82 -7.93 18.01
C ALA A 410 18.99 -8.90 17.81
N LEU A 411 19.75 -8.72 16.73
CA LEU A 411 20.84 -9.61 16.34
C LEU A 411 22.18 -8.90 16.51
N CYS A 412 23.06 -9.44 17.35
CA CYS A 412 24.45 -9.01 17.49
C CYS A 412 25.35 -9.86 16.58
N VAL A 413 26.23 -9.22 15.80
CA VAL A 413 27.07 -9.90 14.81
C VAL A 413 28.51 -9.40 14.90
N TYR A 414 29.48 -10.32 14.97
CA TYR A 414 30.91 -10.00 14.88
C TYR A 414 31.33 -9.84 13.41
N ARG A 415 31.46 -8.58 12.95
CA ARG A 415 31.61 -8.22 11.53
C ARG A 415 32.82 -8.86 10.83
N PRO A 416 34.01 -9.01 11.45
CA PRO A 416 35.14 -9.68 10.81
C PRO A 416 34.95 -11.19 10.61
N GLY A 417 34.00 -11.82 11.30
CA GLY A 417 33.74 -13.27 11.25
C GLY A 417 32.93 -13.74 10.05
N TRP A 418 32.61 -12.88 9.09
CA TRP A 418 31.77 -13.19 7.93
C TRP A 418 32.37 -12.69 6.62
N PHE A 419 32.28 -13.54 5.58
CA PHE A 419 32.75 -13.24 4.23
C PHE A 419 31.62 -13.34 3.20
N VAL A 420 31.44 -12.27 2.40
CA VAL A 420 30.53 -12.24 1.25
C VAL A 420 31.31 -12.52 -0.02
N GLY A 421 31.17 -13.72 -0.57
CA GLY A 421 31.80 -14.10 -1.82
C GLY A 421 30.97 -13.66 -3.04
N TYR A 422 31.51 -12.87 -3.95
CA TYR A 422 30.89 -12.51 -5.22
C TYR A 422 31.53 -13.25 -6.39
N ARG A 423 30.77 -14.15 -7.04
CA ARG A 423 31.17 -14.72 -8.35
C ARG A 423 30.70 -13.85 -9.52
N ARG A 424 29.66 -13.05 -9.33
CA ARG A 424 29.22 -12.01 -10.27
C ARG A 424 28.48 -10.93 -9.50
N LYS A 425 28.95 -9.68 -9.61
CA LYS A 425 28.25 -8.47 -9.12
C LYS A 425 26.90 -8.31 -9.84
N ILE A 426 26.05 -7.41 -9.36
CA ILE A 426 24.71 -7.19 -9.95
C ILE A 426 24.88 -6.74 -11.41
N ALA A 427 24.23 -7.43 -12.33
CA ALA A 427 24.20 -7.10 -13.75
C ALA A 427 22.74 -7.05 -14.23
N VAL A 428 22.38 -5.98 -14.94
CA VAL A 428 21.05 -5.74 -15.52
C VAL A 428 21.18 -5.64 -17.04
N SER A 429 20.43 -6.44 -17.78
CA SER A 429 20.13 -6.23 -19.19
C SER A 429 18.68 -5.76 -19.34
N VAL A 430 18.40 -5.06 -20.45
CA VAL A 430 17.05 -4.96 -21.00
C VAL A 430 17.16 -5.34 -22.46
N ASP A 431 16.56 -6.46 -22.80
CA ASP A 431 16.69 -7.10 -24.10
C ASP A 431 15.34 -6.98 -24.82
N TYR A 432 15.33 -6.44 -26.04
CA TYR A 432 14.12 -6.35 -26.87
C TYR A 432 13.92 -7.66 -27.64
N LEU A 433 12.70 -8.20 -27.59
CA LEU A 433 12.32 -9.50 -28.15
C LEU A 433 11.41 -9.28 -29.38
N PRO A 434 11.95 -9.16 -30.60
CA PRO A 434 11.17 -8.78 -31.79
C PRO A 434 10.09 -9.78 -32.17
N TYR A 435 10.17 -11.04 -31.73
CA TYR A 435 9.13 -12.06 -31.95
C TYR A 435 7.88 -11.88 -31.08
N TYR A 436 7.95 -11.04 -30.04
CA TYR A 436 6.87 -10.81 -29.07
C TYR A 436 6.64 -9.31 -28.81
N ASP A 437 7.20 -8.46 -29.67
CA ASP A 437 7.23 -6.99 -29.58
C ASP A 437 7.23 -6.44 -28.13
N SER A 438 8.26 -6.85 -27.37
CA SER A 438 8.33 -6.58 -25.94
C SER A 438 9.75 -6.53 -25.42
N TYR A 439 9.93 -5.76 -24.35
CA TYR A 439 11.17 -5.62 -23.62
C TYR A 439 11.20 -6.58 -22.42
N GLN A 440 12.29 -7.33 -22.29
CA GLN A 440 12.56 -8.16 -21.12
C GLN A 440 13.73 -7.56 -20.32
N LEU A 441 13.42 -6.92 -19.20
CA LEU A 441 14.42 -6.57 -18.20
C LEU A 441 14.82 -7.85 -17.44
N THR A 442 16.12 -8.15 -17.43
CA THR A 442 16.68 -9.30 -16.71
C THR A 442 17.80 -8.81 -15.82
N ALA A 443 17.71 -9.06 -14.51
CA ALA A 443 18.70 -8.62 -13.55
C ALA A 443 19.18 -9.81 -12.69
N THR A 444 20.49 -9.99 -12.55
CA THR A 444 21.07 -11.18 -11.90
C THR A 444 22.30 -10.86 -11.07
N VAL A 445 22.54 -11.66 -10.02
CA VAL A 445 23.73 -11.60 -9.17
C VAL A 445 24.12 -13.03 -8.78
N ARG A 446 25.42 -13.28 -8.54
CA ARG A 446 25.89 -14.55 -7.95
C ARG A 446 26.75 -14.29 -6.72
N LEU A 447 26.24 -14.68 -5.56
CA LEU A 447 26.87 -14.47 -4.26
C LEU A 447 26.79 -15.70 -3.35
N ALA A 448 27.67 -15.71 -2.36
CA ALA A 448 27.74 -16.64 -1.24
C ALA A 448 27.94 -15.84 0.06
N LEU A 449 27.51 -16.38 1.19
CA LEU A 449 27.88 -15.94 2.54
C LEU A 449 28.46 -17.15 3.28
N ILE A 450 29.47 -16.91 4.12
CA ILE A 450 29.91 -17.91 5.10
C ILE A 450 30.43 -17.24 6.38
N ASN A 451 30.26 -17.93 7.49
CA ASN A 451 30.87 -17.63 8.78
C ASN A 451 32.26 -18.30 8.90
N PHE A 452 33.16 -17.66 9.65
CA PHE A 452 34.50 -18.18 9.95
C PHE A 452 34.44 -19.30 11.00
N ASP A 453 33.66 -19.08 12.06
CA ASP A 453 33.46 -19.97 13.20
C ASP A 453 31.96 -20.03 13.54
N THR A 454 31.52 -21.01 14.32
CA THR A 454 30.12 -21.14 14.74
C THR A 454 29.64 -20.02 15.66
N ASP A 455 30.53 -19.36 16.40
CA ASP A 455 30.17 -18.48 17.52
C ASP A 455 30.08 -16.96 17.17
N VAL A 456 30.11 -16.60 15.89
CA VAL A 456 30.25 -15.20 15.42
C VAL A 456 28.94 -14.37 15.38
N ALA A 457 27.85 -14.85 16.00
CA ALA A 457 26.58 -14.12 16.14
C ALA A 457 25.74 -14.59 17.33
N ALA A 458 24.92 -13.69 17.89
CA ALA A 458 23.94 -13.98 18.93
C ALA A 458 22.64 -13.15 18.79
N ALA A 459 21.51 -13.65 19.31
CA ALA A 459 20.19 -13.05 19.11
C ALA A 459 19.35 -12.92 20.40
N LEU A 460 18.81 -11.73 20.65
CA LEU A 460 17.73 -11.48 21.62
C LEU A 460 16.39 -11.62 20.88
N TYR A 461 15.46 -12.39 21.42
CA TYR A 461 14.14 -12.61 20.82
C TYR A 461 13.01 -12.45 21.86
N ASP A 462 11.76 -12.50 21.40
CA ASP A 462 10.53 -12.24 22.20
C ASP A 462 10.29 -10.77 22.63
N ILE A 463 10.89 -9.80 21.93
CA ILE A 463 10.88 -8.36 22.28
C ILE A 463 9.54 -7.68 22.02
#